data_AF-A0A918P9I5-F1
#
_entry.id   AF-A0A918P9I5-F1
#
_cell.length_a   1.000
_cell.length_b   1.000
_cell.length_c   1.000
_cell.angle_alpha   90.00
_cell.angle_beta   90.00
_cell.angle_gamma   90.00
#
_symmetry.space_group_name_H-M   'P 1'
#
loop_
_entity.id
_entity.type
_entity.pdbx_description
1 polymer ?
#
loop_
_entity_poly.entity_id
_entity_poly.type
_entity_poly.pdbx_seq_one_letter_code
_entity_poly.pdbx_strand_id
1 'polypeptide(L)'
;MDATPINTSDSTVFAGNPLGRAGRAQFGTGSASALGMKWSALHDAAGAVAAIAGVETPPQTPDQRNFPAAVRDCGGWRRELAEQGIADLSAIMEPGLSALLSAIARGANPRAAAHALYRDFVHSRDGLVALIPAGTARRMT
;
A
#
# COMPACT_ATOMS: atom_id res chain seq x y z
N MET A 1 59.70 25.59 2.67
CA MET A 1 61.00 24.95 2.93
C MET A 1 60.86 24.25 4.27
N ASP A 2 60.90 22.94 4.45
CA ASP A 2 61.20 21.79 3.59
C ASP A 2 60.73 20.58 4.42
N ALA A 3 59.90 19.71 3.83
CA ALA A 3 60.29 18.35 3.43
C ALA A 3 60.08 17.31 4.54
N THR A 4 58.96 16.59 4.42
CA THR A 4 58.83 15.22 4.91
C THR A 4 59.69 14.30 4.03
N PRO A 5 60.36 13.28 4.60
CA PRO A 5 60.51 12.03 3.89
C PRO A 5 59.99 10.85 4.72
N ILE A 6 58.92 10.27 4.18
CA ILE A 6 58.59 8.86 3.97
C ILE A 6 59.65 7.85 4.46
N ASN A 7 59.23 6.89 5.30
CA ASN A 7 59.83 5.55 5.28
C ASN A 7 58.74 4.49 5.02
N THR A 8 59.08 3.60 4.10
CA THR A 8 58.23 2.67 3.38
C THR A 8 58.56 1.25 3.82
N SER A 9 57.51 0.43 3.98
CA SER A 9 57.49 -1.03 4.08
C SER A 9 57.61 -1.65 5.48
N ASP A 10 56.46 -2.10 5.99
CA ASP A 10 56.33 -3.52 6.34
C ASP A 10 55.07 -4.06 5.65
N SER A 11 55.29 -5.07 4.81
CA SER A 11 54.27 -5.79 4.07
C SER A 11 53.92 -7.04 4.86
N THR A 12 52.73 -7.08 5.46
CA THR A 12 52.15 -8.34 5.95
C THR A 12 50.76 -8.59 5.34
N VAL A 13 50.82 -9.32 4.23
CA VAL A 13 50.01 -10.49 3.83
C VAL A 13 48.49 -10.51 4.09
N PHE A 14 47.77 -10.54 2.97
CA PHE A 14 46.47 -11.16 2.70
C PHE A 14 45.84 -12.06 3.77
N ALA A 15 44.62 -11.71 4.21
CA ALA A 15 43.51 -12.67 4.34
C ALA A 15 42.18 -11.95 4.60
N GLY A 16 41.19 -12.21 3.75
CA GLY A 16 39.78 -12.12 4.15
C GLY A 16 39.03 -10.87 3.72
N ASN A 17 38.67 -10.80 2.43
CA ASN A 17 37.39 -10.22 2.06
C ASN A 17 36.31 -11.29 2.22
N PRO A 18 35.40 -11.21 3.19
CA PRO A 18 34.07 -11.72 3.02
C PRO A 18 33.15 -10.56 2.71
N LEU A 19 32.73 -10.52 1.45
CA LEU A 19 31.39 -10.14 1.03
C LEU A 19 30.39 -10.34 2.19
N GLY A 20 29.83 -9.25 2.72
CA GLY A 20 29.07 -9.32 3.96
C GLY A 20 28.05 -8.22 4.18
N ARG A 21 27.53 -7.57 3.13
CA ARG A 21 26.22 -6.87 3.22
C ARG A 21 25.53 -6.72 1.86
N ALA A 22 25.51 -7.78 1.07
CA ALA A 22 24.49 -7.93 0.05
C ALA A 22 23.26 -8.58 0.70
N GLY A 23 22.11 -7.91 0.62
CA GLY A 23 20.82 -8.61 0.67
C GLY A 23 20.14 -8.76 2.03
N ARG A 24 19.91 -7.68 2.79
CA ARG A 24 18.59 -7.60 3.43
C ARG A 24 17.63 -7.20 2.31
N ALA A 25 16.88 -8.18 1.80
CA ALA A 25 15.86 -7.99 0.78
C ALA A 25 14.96 -6.80 1.11
N GLN A 26 15.23 -5.65 0.49
CA GLN A 26 14.42 -4.44 0.56
C GLN A 26 13.06 -4.63 -0.17
N PHE A 27 12.94 -5.74 -0.91
CA PHE A 27 11.76 -6.16 -1.66
C PHE A 27 10.51 -6.25 -0.78
N GLY A 28 10.66 -6.58 0.52
CA GLY A 28 9.56 -6.61 1.48
C GLY A 28 9.05 -5.21 1.87
N THR A 29 9.96 -4.27 2.15
CA THR A 29 9.60 -2.89 2.56
C THR A 29 9.10 -2.06 1.38
N GLY A 30 9.65 -2.27 0.18
CA GLY A 30 9.19 -1.61 -1.05
C GLY A 30 7.80 -2.06 -1.47
N SER A 31 7.54 -3.37 -1.48
CA SER A 31 6.20 -3.94 -1.75
C SER A 31 5.17 -3.51 -0.70
N ALA A 32 5.57 -3.50 0.58
CA ALA A 32 4.77 -2.99 1.69
C ALA A 32 4.37 -1.50 1.55
N SER A 33 5.32 -0.66 1.12
CA SER A 33 5.06 0.76 0.87
C SER A 33 4.15 0.93 -0.34
N ALA A 34 4.33 0.12 -1.38
CA ALA A 34 3.46 0.10 -2.56
C ALA A 34 2.02 -0.31 -2.22
N LEU A 35 1.83 -1.31 -1.35
CA LEU A 35 0.51 -1.73 -0.87
C LEU A 35 -0.19 -0.60 -0.10
N GLY A 36 0.53 0.05 0.83
CA GLY A 36 0.01 1.18 1.59
C GLY A 36 -0.37 2.36 0.71
N MET A 37 0.44 2.68 -0.31
CA MET A 37 0.13 3.73 -1.28
C MET A 37 -1.13 3.41 -2.09
N LYS A 38 -1.26 2.17 -2.61
CA LYS A 38 -2.46 1.73 -3.34
C LYS A 38 -3.71 1.80 -2.45
N TRP A 39 -3.60 1.36 -1.20
CA TRP A 39 -4.68 1.43 -0.24
C TRP A 39 -5.14 2.86 0.05
N SER A 40 -4.19 3.79 0.26
CA SER A 40 -4.52 5.21 0.43
C SER A 40 -5.19 5.77 -0.82
N ALA A 41 -4.62 5.52 -2.01
CA ALA A 41 -5.17 6.00 -3.27
C ALA A 41 -6.59 5.47 -3.54
N LEU A 42 -6.88 4.21 -3.17
CA LEU A 42 -8.22 3.64 -3.24
C LEU A 42 -9.21 4.40 -2.36
N HIS A 43 -8.81 4.77 -1.14
CA HIS A 43 -9.63 5.56 -0.24
C HIS A 43 -9.85 6.99 -0.74
N ASP A 44 -8.83 7.62 -1.34
CA ASP A 44 -8.97 8.92 -1.97
C ASP A 44 -9.93 8.88 -3.16
N ALA A 45 -9.80 7.86 -4.02
CA ALA A 45 -10.72 7.62 -5.13
C ALA A 45 -12.16 7.37 -4.64
N ALA A 46 -12.33 6.57 -3.59
CA ALA A 46 -13.64 6.35 -2.98
C ALA A 46 -14.24 7.63 -2.39
N GLY A 47 -13.42 8.51 -1.82
CA GLY A 47 -13.84 9.84 -1.37
C GLY A 47 -14.37 10.70 -2.52
N ALA A 48 -13.69 10.69 -3.67
CA ALA A 48 -14.16 11.38 -4.87
C ALA A 48 -15.50 10.79 -5.39
N VAL A 49 -15.62 9.46 -5.43
CA VAL A 49 -16.87 8.80 -5.82
C VAL A 49 -18.01 9.14 -4.85
N ALA A 50 -17.76 9.14 -3.53
CA ALA A 50 -18.74 9.51 -2.53
C ALA A 50 -19.21 10.96 -2.67
N ALA A 51 -18.29 11.88 -3.00
CA ALA A 51 -18.62 13.28 -3.27
C ALA A 51 -19.55 13.42 -4.49
N ILE A 52 -19.27 12.68 -5.58
CA ILE A 52 -20.16 12.62 -6.76
C ILE A 52 -21.53 12.02 -6.40
N ALA A 53 -21.52 10.99 -5.55
CA ALA A 53 -22.74 10.37 -5.02
C ALA A 53 -23.46 11.26 -4.00
N GLY A 54 -22.86 12.36 -3.53
CA GLY A 54 -23.32 13.18 -2.41
C GLY A 54 -23.64 12.36 -1.17
N VAL A 55 -22.73 11.46 -0.81
CA VAL A 55 -22.74 10.66 0.42
C VAL A 55 -21.65 11.19 1.34
N GLU A 56 -21.95 11.27 2.63
CA GLU A 56 -20.94 11.58 3.63
C GLU A 56 -20.06 10.35 3.90
N THR A 57 -18.75 10.52 3.78
CA THR A 57 -17.78 9.46 4.03
C THR A 57 -17.35 9.53 5.50
N PRO A 58 -17.63 8.50 6.32
CA PRO A 58 -17.14 8.47 7.70
C PRO A 58 -15.62 8.40 7.72
N PRO A 59 -14.97 8.91 8.78
CA PRO A 59 -13.53 8.75 8.94
C PRO A 59 -13.16 7.26 8.99
N GLN A 60 -12.00 6.91 8.43
CA GLN A 60 -11.52 5.54 8.42
C GLN A 60 -11.44 4.98 9.85
N THR A 61 -11.74 3.70 10.01
CA THR A 61 -11.54 3.02 11.30
C THR A 61 -10.04 2.74 11.54
N PRO A 62 -9.61 2.49 12.80
CA PRO A 62 -8.23 2.07 13.08
C PRO A 62 -7.82 0.83 12.29
N ASP A 63 -8.72 -0.14 12.12
CA ASP A 63 -8.46 -1.37 11.38
C ASP A 63 -8.24 -1.10 9.89
N GLN A 64 -9.05 -0.22 9.29
CA GLN A 64 -8.86 0.22 7.89
C GLN A 64 -7.53 0.95 7.71
N ARG A 65 -7.13 1.82 8.64
CA ARG A 65 -5.84 2.52 8.57
C ARG A 65 -4.65 1.58 8.74
N ASN A 66 -4.75 0.62 9.66
CA ASN A 66 -3.68 -0.31 9.98
C ASN A 66 -3.62 -1.52 9.03
N PHE A 67 -4.61 -1.67 8.15
CA PHE A 67 -4.73 -2.81 7.24
C PHE A 67 -3.45 -3.12 6.44
N PRO A 68 -2.75 -2.15 5.80
CA PRO A 68 -1.51 -2.45 5.06
C PRO A 68 -0.37 -2.98 5.94
N ALA A 69 -0.35 -2.62 7.23
CA ALA A 69 0.60 -3.18 8.19
C ALA A 69 0.19 -4.60 8.58
N ALA A 70 -1.09 -4.79 8.90
CA ALA A 70 -1.63 -6.08 9.28
C ALA A 70 -1.46 -7.14 8.18
N VAL A 71 -1.68 -6.79 6.90
CA VAL A 71 -1.45 -7.68 5.74
C VAL A 71 0.00 -8.17 5.66
N ARG A 72 0.96 -7.29 5.94
CA ARG A 72 2.40 -7.63 5.97
C ARG A 72 2.73 -8.59 7.11
N ASP A 73 2.10 -8.40 8.26
CA ASP A 73 2.39 -9.21 9.45
C ASP A 73 1.77 -10.62 9.38
N CYS A 74 0.69 -10.81 8.59
CA CYS A 74 0.01 -12.10 8.46
C CYS A 74 0.70 -13.08 7.51
N GLY A 75 1.32 -12.59 6.43
CA GLY A 75 1.95 -13.41 5.39
C GLY A 75 1.04 -14.46 4.72
N GLY A 76 1.65 -15.32 3.91
CA GLY A 76 1.00 -16.47 3.28
C GLY A 76 -0.23 -16.14 2.42
N TRP A 77 -1.17 -17.10 2.36
CA TRP A 77 -2.36 -17.01 1.49
C TRP A 77 -3.26 -15.80 1.77
N ARG A 78 -3.33 -15.35 3.03
CA ARG A 78 -4.12 -14.15 3.40
C ARG A 78 -3.53 -12.89 2.82
N ARG A 79 -2.20 -12.79 2.80
CA ARG A 79 -1.50 -11.67 2.20
C ARG A 79 -1.72 -11.64 0.69
N GLU A 80 -1.55 -12.79 0.03
CA GLU A 80 -1.77 -12.91 -1.42
C GLU A 80 -3.20 -12.53 -1.80
N LEU A 81 -4.20 -13.01 -1.05
CA LEU A 81 -5.60 -12.68 -1.28
C LEU A 81 -5.91 -11.18 -1.02
N ALA A 82 -5.29 -10.58 -0.01
CA ALA A 82 -5.44 -9.15 0.25
C ALA A 82 -4.79 -8.28 -0.84
N GLU A 83 -3.59 -8.65 -1.30
CA GLU A 83 -2.90 -7.97 -2.40
C GLU A 83 -3.69 -8.06 -3.71
N GLN A 84 -4.25 -9.25 -4.02
CA GLN A 84 -5.13 -9.45 -5.16
C GLN A 84 -6.40 -8.61 -5.06
N GLY A 85 -7.07 -8.64 -3.90
CA GLY A 85 -8.30 -7.87 -3.71
C GLY A 85 -8.10 -6.36 -3.81
N ILE A 86 -6.94 -5.83 -3.39
CA ILE A 86 -6.58 -4.44 -3.64
C ILE A 86 -6.39 -4.18 -5.14
N ALA A 87 -5.71 -5.08 -5.85
CA ALA A 87 -5.53 -4.95 -7.29
C ALA A 87 -6.87 -4.98 -8.06
N ASP A 88 -7.79 -5.86 -7.66
CA ASP A 88 -9.13 -5.97 -8.23
C ASP A 88 -9.94 -4.69 -7.97
N LEU A 89 -9.91 -4.17 -6.74
CA LEU A 89 -10.53 -2.90 -6.40
C LEU A 89 -9.98 -1.76 -7.24
N SER A 90 -8.66 -1.68 -7.43
CA SER A 90 -8.04 -0.65 -8.29
C SER A 90 -8.51 -0.78 -9.73
N ALA A 91 -8.58 -2.01 -10.27
CA ALA A 91 -9.03 -2.27 -11.62
C ALA A 91 -10.51 -1.89 -11.86
N ILE A 92 -11.34 -1.83 -10.82
CA ILE A 92 -12.73 -1.37 -10.88
C ILE A 92 -12.83 0.14 -10.67
N MET A 93 -12.13 0.66 -9.66
CA MET A 93 -12.25 2.06 -9.22
C MET A 93 -11.71 3.06 -10.25
N GLU A 94 -10.57 2.77 -10.87
CA GLU A 94 -9.96 3.66 -11.87
C GLU A 94 -10.86 3.91 -13.09
N PRO A 95 -11.33 2.88 -13.82
CA PRO A 95 -12.25 3.09 -14.93
C PRO A 95 -13.63 3.56 -14.47
N GLY A 96 -14.11 3.13 -13.30
CA GLY A 96 -15.37 3.57 -12.71
C GLY A 96 -15.39 5.09 -12.49
N LEU A 97 -14.39 5.63 -11.78
CA LEU A 97 -14.26 7.06 -11.55
C LEU A 97 -14.08 7.84 -12.85
N SER A 98 -13.25 7.35 -13.78
CA SER A 98 -13.08 7.95 -15.11
C SER A 98 -14.40 8.05 -15.89
N ALA A 99 -15.23 7.01 -15.84
CA ALA A 99 -16.55 7.00 -16.48
C ALA A 99 -17.52 8.01 -15.84
N LEU A 100 -17.51 8.13 -14.50
CA LEU A 100 -18.33 9.12 -13.79
C LEU A 100 -17.93 10.55 -14.17
N LEU A 101 -16.63 10.86 -14.22
CA LEU A 101 -16.11 12.17 -14.63
C LEU A 101 -16.46 12.47 -16.09
N SER A 102 -16.36 11.47 -16.97
CA SER A 102 -16.74 11.60 -18.38
C SER A 102 -18.25 11.81 -18.56
N ALA A 103 -19.09 11.25 -17.70
CA ALA A 103 -20.53 11.51 -17.70
C ALA A 103 -20.85 12.95 -17.27
N ILE A 104 -20.19 13.46 -16.22
CA ILE A 104 -20.31 14.85 -15.76
C ILE A 104 -19.90 15.82 -16.87
N ALA A 105 -18.77 15.56 -17.53
CA ALA A 105 -18.28 16.39 -18.64
C ALA A 105 -19.27 16.46 -19.82
N ARG A 106 -20.14 15.46 -19.97
CA ARG A 106 -21.20 15.41 -20.99
C ARG A 106 -22.54 15.97 -20.50
N GLY A 107 -22.61 16.51 -19.28
CA GLY A 107 -23.82 17.05 -18.68
C GLY A 107 -24.82 16.00 -18.18
N ALA A 108 -24.42 14.73 -18.09
CA ALA A 108 -25.25 13.68 -17.51
C ALA A 108 -25.18 13.70 -15.98
N ASN A 109 -26.20 13.14 -15.31
CA ASN A 109 -26.21 12.95 -13.86
C ASN A 109 -25.77 11.52 -13.50
N PRO A 110 -24.54 11.28 -13.01
CA PRO A 110 -24.06 9.94 -12.71
C PRO A 110 -24.31 9.52 -11.25
N ARG A 111 -25.08 10.27 -10.46
CA ARG A 111 -25.19 10.09 -9.00
C ARG A 111 -25.57 8.65 -8.61
N ALA A 112 -26.53 8.04 -9.32
CA ALA A 112 -26.95 6.67 -9.06
C ALA A 112 -25.83 5.64 -9.30
N ALA A 113 -25.05 5.83 -10.37
CA ALA A 113 -23.89 4.98 -10.66
C ALA A 113 -22.77 5.17 -9.61
N ALA A 114 -22.54 6.42 -9.18
CA ALA A 114 -21.58 6.72 -8.12
C ALA A 114 -21.97 6.08 -6.78
N HIS A 115 -23.26 6.09 -6.42
CA HIS A 115 -23.76 5.39 -5.23
C HIS A 115 -23.49 3.88 -5.29
N ALA A 116 -23.74 3.25 -6.44
CA ALA A 116 -23.50 1.81 -6.60
C ALA A 116 -22.01 1.49 -6.46
N LEU A 117 -21.14 2.22 -7.16
CA LEU A 117 -19.69 2.02 -7.09
C LEU A 117 -19.14 2.24 -5.67
N TYR A 118 -19.60 3.30 -4.98
CA TYR A 118 -19.18 3.56 -3.60
C TYR A 118 -19.60 2.44 -2.64
N ARG A 119 -20.83 1.93 -2.77
CA ARG A 119 -21.30 0.82 -1.94
C ARG A 119 -20.49 -0.45 -2.18
N ASP A 120 -20.19 -0.77 -3.44
CA ASP A 120 -19.41 -1.94 -3.80
C ASP A 120 -17.97 -1.82 -3.25
N PHE A 121 -17.35 -0.63 -3.34
CA PHE A 121 -16.07 -0.35 -2.68
C PHE A 121 -16.13 -0.59 -1.17
N VAL A 122 -17.13 -0.04 -0.47
CA VAL A 122 -17.30 -0.22 0.98
C VAL A 122 -17.42 -1.70 1.34
N HIS A 123 -18.25 -2.44 0.61
CA HIS A 123 -18.46 -3.88 0.85
C HIS A 123 -17.17 -4.68 0.66
N SER A 124 -16.48 -4.48 -0.46
CA SER A 124 -15.21 -5.16 -0.76
C SER A 124 -14.12 -4.79 0.25
N ARG A 125 -13.98 -3.50 0.60
CA ARG A 125 -13.04 -3.02 1.62
C ARG A 125 -13.27 -3.71 2.96
N ASP A 126 -14.52 -3.78 3.40
CA ASP A 126 -14.86 -4.38 4.69
C ASP A 126 -14.59 -5.89 4.69
N GLY A 127 -14.83 -6.57 3.54
CA GLY A 127 -14.43 -7.96 3.34
C GLY A 127 -12.91 -8.17 3.42
N LEU A 128 -12.11 -7.27 2.83
CA LEU A 128 -10.65 -7.32 2.92
C LEU A 128 -10.15 -7.11 4.35
N VAL A 129 -10.71 -6.15 5.08
CA VAL A 129 -10.35 -5.91 6.48
C VAL A 129 -10.72 -7.13 7.34
N ALA A 130 -11.88 -7.75 7.11
CA ALA A 130 -12.32 -8.94 7.84
C ALA A 130 -11.47 -10.19 7.56
N LEU A 131 -10.77 -10.26 6.42
CA LEU A 131 -9.85 -11.35 6.09
C LEU A 131 -8.67 -11.43 7.06
N ILE A 132 -8.29 -10.29 7.64
CA ILE A 132 -7.13 -10.16 8.50
C ILE A 132 -7.55 -10.31 9.97
N PRO A 133 -7.03 -11.32 10.70
CA PRO A 133 -7.40 -11.52 12.10
C PRO A 133 -7.14 -10.26 12.93
N ALA A 134 -8.16 -9.80 13.66
CA ALA A 134 -7.99 -8.76 14.67
C ALA A 134 -7.12 -9.32 15.81
N GLY A 135 -5.80 -9.10 15.76
CA GLY A 135 -4.93 -9.58 16.84
C GLY A 135 -3.43 -9.72 16.55
N THR A 136 -2.95 -9.55 15.32
CA THR A 136 -1.50 -9.72 15.08
C THR A 136 -0.66 -8.62 15.76
N ALA A 137 -1.26 -7.49 16.12
CA ALA A 137 -0.64 -6.44 16.94
C ALA A 137 -0.67 -6.71 18.47
N ARG A 138 -1.38 -7.75 18.95
CA ARG A 138 -1.55 -8.07 20.38
C ARG A 138 -0.68 -9.26 20.81
N ARG A 139 0.62 -9.23 20.49
CA ARG A 139 1.63 -10.16 21.05
C ARG A 139 2.88 -9.43 21.50
N MET A 140 2.73 -8.37 22.28
CA MET A 140 3.82 -7.73 23.05
C MET A 140 3.23 -7.04 24.30
N THR A 141 2.76 -7.85 25.25
CA THR A 141 2.54 -7.51 26.66
C THR A 141 2.63 -8.81 27.44
#